data_AF-A0A9E3M5B0-F1
#
_entry.id   AF-A0A9E3M5B0-F1
#
_cell.length_a   1.000
_cell.length_b   1.000
_cell.length_c   1.000
_cell.angle_alpha   90.00
_cell.angle_beta   90.00
_cell.angle_gamma   90.00
#
_symmetry.space_group_name_H-M   'P 1'
#
loop_
_entity.id
_entity.type
_entity.pdbx_description
1 polymer ?
#
loop_
_entity_poly.entity_id
_entity_poly.type
_entity_poly.pdbx_seq_one_letter_code
_entity_poly.pdbx_strand_id
1 'polypeptide(L)'
;MDSQSLILREYRLDSEPVFAGKKPVRFQPTPEIDGQIRRLYQGPRKKGDIASLAKRIGWNTWNVNRRAGLLGVVIPRKKEPPWNDGELRILERNGHLHPSVIQKRLKAKGFHRSEIGIVLKRKRMRLTAPNLDHGFAANVVSLGFGVDRNTVIHWIEKGWLKASRRGWQGDSNRDGWWITRRQVRRFIKTRLDCIDFGKVDKWWLVDILEKW
;
A
#
# COMPACT_ATOMS: atom_id res chain seq x y z
N MET A 1 12.07 -60.39 16.12
CA MET A 1 10.66 -60.78 16.27
C MET A 1 10.40 -60.73 17.77
N ASP A 2 9.75 -59.76 18.40
CA ASP A 2 8.70 -58.77 18.08
C ASP A 2 9.07 -57.47 18.85
N SER A 3 9.01 -56.22 18.35
CA SER A 3 8.00 -55.47 17.59
C SER A 3 6.64 -55.37 18.30
N GLN A 4 6.38 -54.17 18.84
CA GLN A 4 5.18 -53.73 19.60
C GLN A 4 5.26 -54.08 21.10
N SER A 5 5.35 -53.18 22.08
CA SER A 5 4.77 -51.85 22.21
C SER A 5 5.57 -50.96 23.19
N LEU A 6 6.30 -50.01 22.59
CA LEU A 6 6.58 -48.64 23.01
C LEU A 6 6.19 -48.21 24.45
N ILE A 7 7.26 -47.94 25.22
CA ILE A 7 7.49 -46.77 26.07
C ILE A 7 6.40 -45.68 25.89
N LEU A 8 5.47 -45.57 26.83
CA LEU A 8 4.73 -44.34 27.11
C LEU A 8 4.70 -44.10 28.62
N ARG A 9 5.88 -43.67 29.08
CA ARG A 9 6.06 -42.86 30.28
C ARG A 9 5.22 -41.58 30.09
N GLU A 10 4.39 -41.30 31.08
CA GLU A 10 3.69 -40.04 31.34
C GLU A 10 4.25 -38.82 30.60
N TYR A 11 3.68 -38.52 29.42
CA TYR A 11 3.74 -37.19 28.84
C TYR A 11 2.41 -36.51 29.13
N ARG A 12 2.46 -35.62 30.12
CA ARG A 12 1.46 -34.59 30.41
C ARG A 12 1.38 -33.64 29.20
N LEU A 13 0.48 -33.94 28.28
CA LEU A 13 -0.09 -33.13 27.21
C LEU A 13 -1.58 -33.55 27.25
N ASP A 14 -2.55 -32.80 27.73
CA ASP A 14 -2.96 -31.47 27.30
C ASP A 14 -3.74 -30.79 28.43
N SER A 15 -3.16 -29.76 29.05
CA SER A 15 -3.98 -28.71 29.64
C SER A 15 -4.41 -27.80 28.50
N GLU A 16 -5.50 -28.15 27.81
CA GLU A 16 -6.15 -27.20 26.91
C GLU A 16 -6.52 -25.96 27.73
N PRO A 17 -6.12 -24.74 27.31
CA PRO A 17 -6.65 -23.56 27.93
C PRO A 17 -8.14 -23.50 27.57
N VAL A 18 -9.00 -23.74 28.57
CA VAL A 18 -10.43 -23.48 28.50
C VAL A 18 -10.63 -21.97 28.34
N PHE A 19 -10.46 -21.46 27.13
CA PHE A 19 -11.03 -20.18 26.74
C PHE A 19 -12.51 -20.42 26.49
N ALA A 20 -13.27 -20.54 27.59
CA ALA A 20 -14.70 -20.30 27.57
C ALA A 20 -14.93 -18.83 27.22
N GLY A 21 -14.74 -18.47 25.95
CA GLY A 21 -15.06 -17.17 25.42
C GLY A 21 -16.56 -16.98 25.57
N LYS A 22 -16.99 -16.18 26.55
CA LYS A 22 -18.34 -15.62 26.57
C LYS A 22 -18.62 -15.11 25.16
N LYS A 23 -19.65 -15.66 24.49
CA LYS A 23 -20.15 -15.08 23.23
C LYS A 23 -20.31 -13.58 23.47
N PRO A 24 -19.74 -12.69 22.63
CA PRO A 24 -19.84 -11.26 22.88
C PRO A 24 -21.33 -10.91 22.95
N VAL A 25 -21.73 -10.28 24.06
CA VAL A 25 -23.10 -9.80 24.26
C VAL A 25 -23.47 -8.98 23.02
N ARG A 26 -24.55 -9.35 22.32
CA ARG A 26 -25.05 -8.57 21.19
C ARG A 26 -25.32 -7.16 21.72
N PHE A 27 -24.57 -6.17 21.22
CA PHE A 27 -24.71 -4.78 21.63
C PHE A 27 -26.16 -4.32 21.45
N GLN A 28 -26.85 -4.04 22.55
CA GLN A 28 -28.25 -3.61 22.53
C GLN A 28 -28.30 -2.08 22.63
N PRO A 29 -28.79 -1.36 21.60
CA PRO A 29 -28.99 0.07 21.69
C PRO A 29 -30.11 0.39 22.68
N THR A 30 -29.87 1.34 23.58
CA THR A 30 -30.91 1.91 24.46
C THR A 30 -31.12 3.39 24.15
N PRO A 31 -32.29 3.98 24.48
CA PRO A 31 -32.53 5.41 24.28
C PRO A 31 -31.50 6.31 24.99
N GLU A 32 -30.98 5.90 26.15
CA GLU A 32 -29.95 6.64 26.89
C GLU A 32 -28.63 6.66 26.11
N ILE A 33 -28.23 5.52 25.54
CA ILE A 33 -27.03 5.41 24.70
C ILE A 33 -27.18 6.28 23.46
N ASP A 34 -28.35 6.23 22.79
CA ASP A 34 -28.61 7.08 21.63
C ASP A 34 -28.55 8.57 21.98
N GLY A 35 -29.06 8.95 23.15
CA GLY A 35 -28.94 10.32 23.68
C GLY A 35 -27.48 10.74 23.89
N GLN A 36 -26.66 9.87 24.46
CA GLN A 36 -25.22 10.13 24.63
C GLN A 36 -24.50 10.27 23.28
N ILE A 37 -24.85 9.44 22.29
CA ILE A 37 -24.31 9.53 20.93
C ILE A 37 -24.73 10.86 20.31
N ARG A 38 -26.02 11.24 20.35
CA ARG A 38 -26.49 12.53 19.80
C ARG A 38 -25.75 13.72 20.41
N ARG A 39 -25.63 13.76 21.74
CA ARG A 39 -24.90 14.83 22.45
C ARG A 39 -23.44 14.92 22.01
N LEU A 40 -22.77 13.78 21.82
CA LEU A 40 -21.39 13.76 21.34
C LEU A 40 -21.24 14.41 19.96
N TYR A 41 -22.23 14.26 19.07
CA TYR A 41 -22.19 14.81 17.71
C TYR A 41 -22.76 16.23 17.59
N GLN A 42 -23.38 16.79 18.64
CA GLN A 42 -23.92 18.15 18.65
C GLN A 42 -22.85 19.24 18.90
N GLY A 43 -21.67 18.90 19.41
CA GLY A 43 -20.62 19.86 19.77
C GLY A 43 -19.26 19.61 19.10
N PRO A 44 -18.27 20.51 19.31
CA PRO A 44 -16.90 20.30 18.85
C PRO A 44 -16.30 19.06 19.52
N ARG A 45 -15.92 18.07 18.71
CA ARG A 45 -15.33 16.81 19.19
C ARG A 45 -13.82 16.90 19.23
N LYS A 46 -13.22 16.43 20.32
CA LYS A 46 -11.78 16.24 20.47
C LYS A 46 -11.38 14.82 20.05
N LYS A 47 -10.10 14.67 19.70
CA LYS A 47 -9.52 13.36 19.40
C LYS A 47 -9.62 12.49 20.65
N GLY A 48 -10.28 11.34 20.54
CA GLY A 48 -10.45 10.38 21.64
C GLY A 48 -11.87 10.33 22.22
N ASP A 49 -12.73 11.31 21.98
CA ASP A 49 -14.06 11.35 22.61
C ASP A 49 -14.95 10.15 22.26
N ILE A 50 -14.87 9.67 21.02
CA ILE A 50 -15.58 8.44 20.60
C ILE A 50 -15.05 7.22 21.35
N ALA A 51 -13.74 7.13 21.58
CA ALA A 51 -13.12 6.02 22.31
C ALA A 51 -13.49 6.07 23.80
N SER A 52 -13.52 7.27 24.39
CA SER A 52 -13.98 7.50 25.75
C SER A 52 -15.45 7.14 25.93
N LEU A 53 -16.32 7.56 24.99
CA LEU A 53 -17.73 7.18 24.99
C LEU A 53 -17.88 5.67 24.86
N ALA A 54 -17.19 5.06 23.89
CA ALA A 54 -17.22 3.61 23.65
C ALA A 54 -16.84 2.82 24.90
N LYS A 55 -15.75 3.21 25.58
CA LYS A 55 -15.31 2.59 26.85
C LYS A 55 -16.38 2.73 27.94
N ARG A 56 -16.99 3.91 28.08
CA ARG A 56 -18.01 4.18 29.11
C ARG A 56 -19.29 3.36 28.93
N ILE A 57 -19.73 3.16 27.69
CA ILE A 57 -20.96 2.40 27.40
C ILE A 57 -20.71 0.91 27.14
N GLY A 58 -19.47 0.45 27.28
CA GLY A 58 -19.07 -0.94 27.04
C GLY A 58 -19.13 -1.37 25.56
N TRP A 59 -19.02 -0.42 24.63
CA TRP A 59 -19.04 -0.68 23.19
C TRP A 59 -17.64 -0.54 22.59
N ASN A 60 -17.43 -1.11 21.40
CA ASN A 60 -16.30 -0.73 20.57
C ASN A 60 -16.63 0.54 19.75
N THR A 61 -15.60 1.22 19.25
CA THR A 61 -15.75 2.45 18.46
C THR A 61 -16.52 2.22 17.16
N TRP A 62 -16.45 1.02 16.57
CA TRP A 62 -17.18 0.68 15.36
C TRP A 62 -18.69 0.67 15.58
N ASN A 63 -19.18 0.08 16.67
CA ASN A 63 -20.61 0.07 17.01
C ASN A 63 -21.15 1.46 17.28
N VAL A 64 -20.38 2.31 17.96
CA VAL A 64 -20.75 3.71 18.20
C VAL A 64 -20.90 4.46 16.87
N ASN A 65 -19.91 4.36 15.99
CA ASN A 65 -19.96 5.00 14.67
C ASN A 65 -21.09 4.45 13.79
N ARG A 66 -21.32 3.13 13.82
CA ARG A 66 -22.42 2.48 13.09
C ARG A 66 -23.77 2.98 13.59
N ARG A 67 -23.96 3.05 14.92
CA ARG A 67 -25.20 3.56 15.52
C ARG A 67 -25.39 5.05 15.25
N ALA A 68 -24.33 5.86 15.33
CA ALA A 68 -24.35 7.27 14.96
C ALA A 68 -24.79 7.47 13.50
N GLY A 69 -24.33 6.62 12.58
CA GLY A 69 -24.82 6.58 11.20
C GLY A 69 -26.31 6.23 11.09
N LEU A 70 -26.78 5.22 11.83
CA LEU A 70 -28.21 4.85 11.86
C LEU A 70 -29.11 5.93 12.47
N LEU A 71 -28.60 6.68 13.45
CA LEU A 71 -29.30 7.81 14.08
C LEU A 71 -29.31 9.07 13.20
N GLY A 72 -28.63 9.06 12.05
CA GLY A 72 -28.53 10.21 11.15
C GLY A 72 -27.69 11.37 11.68
N VAL A 73 -26.98 11.19 12.81
CA VAL A 73 -26.09 12.24 13.37
C VAL A 73 -24.76 12.35 12.64
N VAL A 74 -24.44 11.36 11.80
CA VAL A 74 -23.26 11.35 10.93
C VAL A 74 -23.73 11.35 9.49
N ILE A 75 -23.20 12.29 8.70
CA ILE A 75 -23.35 12.26 7.25
C ILE A 75 -22.53 11.07 6.72
N PRO A 76 -23.16 10.07 6.08
CA PRO A 76 -22.44 8.94 5.55
C PRO A 76 -21.43 9.41 4.50
N ARG A 77 -20.24 8.80 4.52
CA ARG A 77 -19.24 9.08 3.50
C ARG A 77 -19.81 8.69 2.13
N LYS A 78 -19.90 9.65 1.21
CA LYS A 78 -20.27 9.36 -0.18
C LYS A 78 -19.26 8.36 -0.76
N LYS A 79 -19.75 7.18 -1.15
CA LYS A 79 -18.92 6.16 -1.79
C LYS A 79 -18.45 6.70 -3.13
N GLU A 80 -17.16 6.55 -3.42
CA GLU A 80 -16.66 6.90 -4.75
C GLU A 80 -17.32 6.01 -5.80
N PRO A 81 -17.64 6.55 -7.00
CA PRO A 81 -18.23 5.76 -8.06
C PRO A 81 -17.30 4.61 -8.49
N PRO A 82 -17.82 3.53 -9.11
CA PRO A 82 -16.98 2.51 -9.73
C PRO A 82 -15.99 3.11 -10.74
N TRP A 83 -14.86 2.46 -10.97
CA TRP A 83 -13.89 2.88 -11.99
C TRP A 83 -14.42 2.56 -13.38
N ASN A 84 -14.42 3.55 -14.26
CA ASN A 84 -14.78 3.41 -15.67
C ASN A 84 -13.55 3.00 -16.51
N ASP A 85 -13.76 2.31 -17.63
CA ASP A 85 -12.72 1.89 -18.57
C ASP A 85 -11.86 3.05 -19.08
N GLY A 86 -12.47 4.23 -19.29
CA GLY A 86 -11.72 5.44 -19.65
C GLY A 86 -10.70 5.85 -18.58
N GLU A 87 -11.06 5.71 -17.30
CA GLU A 87 -10.17 5.97 -16.17
C GLU A 87 -9.07 4.89 -16.07
N LEU A 88 -9.44 3.63 -16.31
CA LEU A 88 -8.51 2.50 -16.29
C LEU A 88 -7.41 2.65 -17.35
N ARG A 89 -7.77 3.03 -18.59
CA ARG A 89 -6.80 3.29 -19.67
C ARG A 89 -5.84 4.42 -19.30
N ILE A 90 -6.33 5.46 -18.61
CA ILE A 90 -5.48 6.55 -18.12
C ILE A 90 -4.53 6.01 -17.04
N LEU A 91 -5.00 5.18 -16.11
CA LEU A 91 -4.14 4.57 -15.10
C LEU A 91 -3.06 3.68 -15.72
N GLU A 92 -3.40 2.82 -16.68
CA GLU A 92 -2.46 1.90 -17.33
C GLU A 92 -1.32 2.65 -18.01
N ARG A 93 -1.66 3.67 -18.82
CA ARG A 93 -0.66 4.49 -19.52
C ARG A 93 0.22 5.30 -18.59
N ASN A 94 -0.30 5.68 -17.43
CA ASN A 94 0.34 6.60 -16.50
C ASN A 94 0.77 5.94 -15.18
N GLY A 95 0.75 4.61 -15.11
CA GLY A 95 0.99 3.85 -13.89
C GLY A 95 2.37 4.08 -13.28
N HIS A 96 3.33 4.56 -14.06
CA HIS A 96 4.64 4.96 -13.57
C HIS A 96 4.66 6.33 -12.87
N LEU A 97 3.69 7.22 -13.09
CA LEU A 97 3.72 8.57 -12.54
C LEU A 97 3.28 8.65 -11.06
N HIS A 98 3.57 9.78 -10.42
CA HIS A 98 3.10 10.10 -9.08
C HIS A 98 1.56 10.27 -9.06
N PRO A 99 0.85 9.80 -8.01
CA PRO A 99 -0.61 9.89 -7.91
C PRO A 99 -1.18 11.29 -8.17
N SER A 100 -0.55 12.35 -7.67
CA SER A 100 -0.96 13.74 -7.93
C SER A 100 -0.92 14.13 -9.42
N VAL A 101 0.05 13.63 -10.19
CA VAL A 101 0.14 13.87 -11.64
C VAL A 101 -0.96 13.11 -12.37
N ILE A 102 -1.20 11.86 -11.97
CA ILE A 102 -2.28 11.03 -12.51
C ILE A 102 -3.64 11.69 -12.22
N GLN A 103 -3.82 12.22 -11.02
CA GLN A 103 -5.04 12.94 -10.64
C GLN A 103 -5.28 14.15 -11.54
N LYS A 104 -4.25 14.96 -11.83
CA LYS A 104 -4.34 16.08 -12.78
C LYS A 104 -4.76 15.59 -14.17
N ARG A 105 -4.21 14.47 -14.65
CA ARG A 105 -4.57 13.89 -15.96
C ARG A 105 -6.02 13.36 -15.99
N LEU A 106 -6.48 12.73 -14.91
CA LEU A 106 -7.87 12.31 -14.74
C LEU A 106 -8.82 13.51 -14.73
N LYS A 107 -8.48 14.55 -13.95
CA LYS A 107 -9.28 15.79 -13.87
C LYS A 107 -9.39 16.49 -15.22
N ALA A 108 -8.30 16.54 -15.99
CA ALA A 108 -8.31 17.10 -17.35
C ALA A 108 -9.23 16.34 -18.33
N LYS A 109 -9.60 15.10 -18.01
CA LYS A 109 -10.56 14.27 -18.77
C LYS A 109 -11.96 14.22 -18.13
N GLY A 110 -12.22 15.07 -17.14
CA GLY A 110 -13.53 15.13 -16.44
C GLY A 110 -13.70 14.11 -15.31
N PHE A 111 -12.66 13.36 -14.96
CA PHE A 111 -12.73 12.36 -13.89
C PHE A 111 -12.20 12.91 -12.56
N HIS A 112 -12.97 12.74 -11.50
CA HIS A 112 -12.64 13.22 -10.16
C HIS A 112 -12.30 12.05 -9.23
N ARG A 113 -11.00 11.82 -9.01
CA ARG A 113 -10.50 10.76 -8.12
C ARG A 113 -9.60 11.32 -7.03
N SER A 114 -9.67 10.71 -5.84
CA SER A 114 -8.72 11.00 -4.77
C SER A 114 -7.35 10.36 -5.08
N GLU A 115 -6.26 10.97 -4.60
CA GLU A 115 -4.92 10.37 -4.74
C GLU A 115 -4.84 8.99 -4.08
N ILE A 116 -5.47 8.82 -2.91
CA ILE A 116 -5.57 7.54 -2.21
C ILE A 116 -6.32 6.51 -3.08
N GLY A 117 -7.44 6.90 -3.69
CA GLY A 117 -8.18 6.03 -4.62
C GLY A 117 -7.33 5.56 -5.80
N ILE A 118 -6.53 6.47 -6.37
CA ILE A 118 -5.56 6.17 -7.45
C ILE A 118 -4.49 5.17 -6.96
N VAL A 119 -3.90 5.40 -5.77
CA VAL A 119 -2.89 4.49 -5.20
C VAL A 119 -3.46 3.09 -4.99
N LEU A 120 -4.64 2.99 -4.38
CA LEU A 120 -5.29 1.70 -4.11
C LEU A 120 -5.65 0.97 -5.41
N LYS A 121 -6.18 1.69 -6.41
CA LYS A 121 -6.52 1.09 -7.69
C LYS A 121 -5.28 0.61 -8.45
N ARG A 122 -4.21 1.41 -8.48
CA ARG A 122 -2.92 1.01 -9.08
C ARG A 122 -2.35 -0.26 -8.44
N LYS A 123 -2.37 -0.36 -7.10
CA LYS A 123 -1.94 -1.57 -6.39
C LYS A 123 -2.75 -2.79 -6.81
N ARG A 124 -4.08 -2.68 -6.87
CA ARG A 124 -4.97 -3.77 -7.30
C ARG A 124 -4.75 -4.19 -8.76
N MET A 125 -4.46 -3.22 -9.63
CA MET A 125 -4.13 -3.47 -11.03
C MET A 125 -2.66 -3.85 -11.26
N ARG A 126 -1.85 -3.95 -10.19
CA ARG A 126 -0.40 -4.20 -10.27
C ARG A 126 0.35 -3.17 -11.16
N LEU A 127 -0.15 -1.93 -11.25
CA LEU A 127 0.48 -0.82 -12.01
C LEU A 127 1.53 -0.08 -11.17
N THR A 128 2.36 -0.82 -10.46
CA THR A 128 3.44 -0.31 -9.63
C THR A 128 4.69 -1.14 -9.88
N ALA A 129 5.87 -0.51 -9.81
CA ALA A 129 7.13 -1.24 -9.84
C ALA A 129 7.10 -2.37 -8.77
N PRO A 130 7.63 -3.57 -9.07
CA PRO A 130 8.40 -3.94 -10.27
C PRO A 130 7.56 -4.35 -11.50
N ASN A 131 6.23 -4.42 -11.39
CA ASN A 131 5.33 -4.99 -12.41
C ASN A 131 5.10 -4.09 -13.64
N LEU A 132 5.83 -2.97 -13.75
CA LEU A 132 5.74 -2.07 -14.89
C LEU A 132 6.82 -2.45 -15.89
N ASP A 133 6.42 -3.02 -17.02
CA ASP A 133 7.36 -3.61 -17.99
C ASP A 133 8.31 -2.57 -18.64
N HIS A 134 7.86 -1.31 -18.67
CA HIS A 134 8.52 -0.20 -19.37
C HIS A 134 9.55 0.56 -18.52
N GLY A 135 9.74 0.25 -17.23
CA GLY A 135 10.77 0.90 -16.43
C GLY A 135 10.73 0.62 -14.94
N PHE A 136 11.70 1.21 -14.25
CA PHE A 136 12.04 0.91 -12.87
C PHE A 136 12.15 2.19 -12.03
N ALA A 137 11.81 2.08 -10.75
CA ALA A 137 12.24 3.07 -9.76
C ALA A 137 13.72 2.85 -9.41
N ALA A 138 14.41 3.89 -8.93
CA ALA A 138 15.83 3.80 -8.57
C ALA A 138 16.13 2.66 -7.58
N ASN A 139 15.26 2.44 -6.58
CA ASN A 139 15.41 1.35 -5.63
C ASN A 139 15.31 -0.05 -6.26
N VAL A 140 14.53 -0.22 -7.33
CA VAL A 140 14.46 -1.52 -8.04
C VAL A 140 15.73 -1.75 -8.85
N VAL A 141 16.25 -0.69 -9.47
CA VAL A 141 17.53 -0.75 -10.19
C VAL A 141 18.68 -1.05 -9.24
N SER A 142 18.68 -0.47 -8.04
CA SER A 142 19.74 -0.72 -7.05
C SER A 142 19.75 -2.18 -6.57
N LEU A 143 18.56 -2.77 -6.35
CA LEU A 143 18.43 -4.20 -6.06
C LEU A 143 18.96 -5.07 -7.20
N GLY A 144 18.62 -4.75 -8.45
CA GLY A 144 19.11 -5.51 -9.61
C GLY A 144 20.63 -5.47 -9.76
N PHE A 145 21.26 -4.33 -9.47
CA PHE A 145 22.72 -4.20 -9.48
C PHE A 145 23.41 -4.68 -8.20
N GLY A 146 22.68 -4.99 -7.13
CA GLY A 146 23.26 -5.33 -5.84
C GLY A 146 24.03 -4.17 -5.18
N VAL A 147 23.58 -2.93 -5.40
CA VAL A 147 24.22 -1.70 -4.89
C VAL A 147 23.28 -0.91 -3.98
N ASP A 148 23.83 0.05 -3.22
CA ASP A 148 23.02 1.00 -2.48
C ASP A 148 22.24 1.93 -3.44
N ARG A 149 21.05 2.35 -3.01
CA ARG A 149 20.22 3.27 -3.79
C ARG A 149 20.93 4.59 -4.10
N ASN A 150 21.75 5.11 -3.18
CA ASN A 150 22.47 6.36 -3.42
C ASN A 150 23.52 6.22 -4.53
N THR A 151 24.06 5.01 -4.75
CA THR A 151 24.94 4.73 -5.89
C THR A 151 24.21 4.93 -7.21
N VAL A 152 22.97 4.45 -7.33
CA VAL A 152 22.13 4.67 -8.53
C VAL A 152 21.80 6.15 -8.69
N ILE A 153 21.48 6.86 -7.61
CA ILE A 153 21.23 8.31 -7.64
C ILE A 153 22.48 9.05 -8.12
N HIS A 154 23.66 8.66 -7.63
CA HIS A 154 24.93 9.23 -8.05
C HIS A 154 25.18 9.02 -9.56
N TRP A 155 24.89 7.83 -10.10
CA TRP A 155 24.97 7.58 -11.53
C TRP A 155 24.03 8.46 -12.36
N ILE A 156 22.84 8.76 -11.82
CA ILE A 156 21.88 9.69 -12.46
C ILE A 156 22.41 11.12 -12.41
N GLU A 157 22.91 11.57 -11.27
CA GLU A 157 23.47 12.93 -11.08
C GLU A 157 24.71 13.18 -11.95
N LYS A 158 25.56 12.16 -12.13
CA LYS A 158 26.70 12.19 -13.06
C LYS A 158 26.28 12.11 -14.54
N GLY A 159 25.00 11.89 -14.82
CA GLY A 159 24.46 11.75 -16.17
C GLY A 159 24.81 10.42 -16.86
N TRP A 160 25.37 9.45 -16.13
CA TRP A 160 25.73 8.13 -16.66
C TRP A 160 24.48 7.28 -16.90
N LEU A 161 23.54 7.32 -15.94
CA LEU A 161 22.25 6.66 -16.04
C LEU A 161 21.15 7.68 -16.30
N LYS A 162 20.56 7.66 -17.51
CA LYS A 162 19.46 8.58 -17.84
C LYS A 162 18.17 8.19 -17.13
N ALA A 163 17.58 9.13 -16.40
CA ALA A 163 16.32 8.97 -15.68
C ALA A 163 15.42 10.20 -15.86
N SER A 164 14.12 10.04 -15.60
CA SER A 164 13.13 11.12 -15.60
C SER A 164 12.43 11.20 -14.25
N ARG A 165 11.94 12.39 -13.85
CA ARG A 165 11.19 12.55 -12.60
C ARG A 165 9.74 12.06 -12.75
N ARG A 166 9.24 11.33 -11.75
CA ARG A 166 7.88 10.75 -11.69
C ARG A 166 6.80 11.73 -11.23
N GLY A 167 7.18 12.84 -10.57
CA GLY A 167 6.25 13.65 -9.77
C GLY A 167 6.59 15.14 -9.63
N TRP A 168 5.75 15.83 -8.86
CA TRP A 168 5.75 17.29 -8.64
C TRP A 168 7.00 17.74 -7.86
N GLN A 169 7.60 18.85 -8.31
CA GLN A 169 8.56 19.68 -7.56
C GLN A 169 8.13 19.87 -6.09
N GLY A 170 8.80 19.19 -5.16
CA GLY A 170 8.53 19.26 -3.73
C GLY A 170 8.55 17.90 -3.04
N ASP A 171 8.42 16.80 -3.79
CA ASP A 171 8.64 15.47 -3.24
C ASP A 171 10.16 15.27 -3.00
N SER A 172 10.59 15.40 -1.75
CA SER A 172 11.95 15.07 -1.30
C SER A 172 12.25 13.58 -1.41
N ASN A 173 11.26 12.78 -1.83
CA ASN A 173 11.41 11.36 -2.03
C ASN A 173 12.41 11.08 -3.16
N ARG A 174 13.55 10.55 -2.76
CA ARG A 174 14.65 10.14 -3.64
C ARG A 174 14.24 9.00 -4.60
N ASP A 175 13.10 8.35 -4.37
CA ASP A 175 12.46 7.37 -5.27
C ASP A 175 11.61 8.01 -6.39
N GLY A 176 11.68 9.34 -6.52
CA GLY A 176 11.04 10.09 -7.59
C GLY A 176 11.63 9.88 -8.99
N TRP A 177 12.67 9.06 -9.14
CA TRP A 177 13.29 8.75 -10.43
C TRP A 177 12.61 7.57 -11.14
N TRP A 178 12.43 7.71 -12.45
CA TRP A 178 11.96 6.69 -13.38
C TRP A 178 13.06 6.40 -14.40
N ILE A 179 13.50 5.15 -14.43
CA ILE A 179 14.58 4.69 -15.30
C ILE A 179 13.98 3.66 -16.25
N THR A 180 13.92 3.95 -17.54
CA THR A 180 13.35 3.00 -18.49
C THR A 180 14.29 1.83 -18.71
N ARG A 181 13.76 0.65 -19.03
CA ARG A 181 14.54 -0.57 -19.33
C ARG A 181 15.63 -0.30 -20.38
N ARG A 182 15.29 0.48 -21.41
CA ARG A 182 16.24 0.95 -22.44
C ARG A 182 17.44 1.70 -21.86
N GLN A 183 17.24 2.57 -20.87
CA GLN A 183 18.33 3.33 -20.26
C GLN A 183 19.18 2.48 -19.34
N VAL A 184 18.58 1.52 -18.60
CA VAL A 184 19.35 0.53 -17.84
C VAL A 184 20.25 -0.29 -18.78
N ARG A 185 19.68 -0.79 -19.88
CA ARG A 185 20.43 -1.54 -20.90
C ARG A 185 21.56 -0.72 -21.52
N ARG A 186 21.29 0.55 -21.86
CA ARG A 186 22.32 1.47 -22.34
C ARG A 186 23.43 1.62 -21.32
N PHE A 187 23.09 1.87 -20.06
CA PHE A 187 24.06 2.04 -18.98
C PHE A 187 24.97 0.82 -18.84
N ILE A 188 24.40 -0.39 -18.79
CA ILE A 188 25.16 -1.65 -18.74
C ILE A 188 26.17 -1.74 -19.87
N LYS A 189 25.75 -1.45 -21.11
CA LYS A 189 26.63 -1.52 -22.29
C LYS A 189 27.74 -0.45 -22.29
N THR A 190 27.48 0.71 -21.72
CA THR A 190 28.42 1.86 -21.77
C THR A 190 29.33 1.98 -20.54
N ARG A 191 28.94 1.40 -19.41
CA ARG A 191 29.59 1.59 -18.10
C ARG A 191 29.77 0.27 -17.36
N LEU A 192 30.36 -0.70 -18.07
CA LEU A 192 30.71 -2.02 -17.52
C LEU A 192 31.68 -1.91 -16.34
N ASP A 193 32.55 -0.90 -16.36
CA ASP A 193 33.55 -0.57 -15.33
C ASP A 193 32.94 -0.22 -13.98
N CYS A 194 31.73 0.31 -13.97
CA CYS A 194 31.04 0.74 -12.75
C CYS A 194 30.18 -0.37 -12.12
N ILE A 195 30.12 -1.56 -12.74
CA ILE A 195 29.20 -2.63 -12.37
C ILE A 195 29.99 -3.81 -11.76
N ASP A 196 29.63 -4.17 -10.54
CA ASP A 196 30.13 -5.37 -9.88
C ASP A 196 29.26 -6.57 -10.24
N PHE A 197 29.65 -7.31 -11.30
CA PHE A 197 28.92 -8.50 -11.75
C PHE A 197 28.87 -9.64 -10.72
N GLY A 198 29.69 -9.60 -9.66
CA GLY A 198 29.61 -10.55 -8.55
C GLY A 198 28.38 -10.32 -7.66
N LYS A 199 27.88 -9.08 -7.61
CA LYS A 199 26.72 -8.66 -6.78
C LYS A 199 25.41 -8.54 -7.56
N VAL A 200 25.51 -8.38 -8.87
CA VAL A 200 24.34 -8.25 -9.76
C VAL A 200 23.46 -9.49 -9.69
N ASP A 201 22.14 -9.29 -9.64
CA ASP A 201 21.18 -10.35 -9.88
C ASP A 201 21.27 -10.79 -11.34
N LYS A 202 21.78 -12.01 -11.55
CA LYS A 202 22.07 -12.57 -12.87
C LYS A 202 20.79 -12.75 -13.70
N TRP A 203 19.68 -13.16 -13.08
CA TRP A 203 18.41 -13.37 -13.78
C TRP A 203 17.80 -12.04 -14.20
N TRP A 204 17.87 -11.05 -13.32
CA TRP A 204 17.47 -9.69 -13.65
C TRP A 204 18.31 -9.11 -14.79
N LEU A 205 19.63 -9.31 -14.76
CA LEU A 205 20.53 -8.85 -15.82
C LEU A 205 20.17 -9.46 -17.18
N VAL A 206 19.94 -10.78 -17.23
CA VAL A 206 19.51 -11.48 -18.44
C VAL A 206 18.18 -10.92 -18.94
N ASP A 207 17.19 -10.76 -18.06
CA ASP A 207 15.88 -10.19 -18.42
C ASP A 207 16.00 -8.79 -19.05
N ILE A 208 16.87 -7.93 -18.50
CA ILE A 208 17.15 -6.58 -19.03
C ILE A 208 17.81 -6.62 -20.41
N LEU A 209 18.71 -7.57 -20.64
CA LEU A 209 19.49 -7.66 -21.88
C LEU A 209 18.73 -8.36 -23.01
N GLU A 210 17.85 -9.31 -22.70
CA GLU A 210 17.10 -10.10 -23.68
C GLU A 210 15.81 -9.44 -24.16
N LYS A 211 15.02 -8.82 -23.27
CA LYS A 211 13.73 -8.25 -23.68
C LYS A 211 13.90 -7.01 -24.56
N TRP A 212 13.16 -7.00 -25.67
CA TRP A 212 13.19 -5.99 -26.73
C TRP A 212 12.16 -4.89 -26.51
#